data_AF-A0AAP3A6S4-F1
#
_entry.id   AF-A0AAP3A6S4-F1
#
_cell.length_a   1.000
_cell.length_b   1.000
_cell.length_c   1.000
_cell.angle_alpha   90.00
_cell.angle_beta   90.00
_cell.angle_gamma   90.00
#
_symmetry.space_group_name_H-M   'P 1'
#
loop_
_entity.id
_entity.type
_entity.pdbx_description
1 polymer ?
#
loop_
_entity_poly.entity_id
_entity_poly.type
_entity_poly.pdbx_seq_one_letter_code
_entity_poly.pdbx_strand_id
1 'polypeptide(L)'
;SGGSPEVQLYASQYVAVRIWSAPAALCNLVIMGWLLGMQDARSPMVMLILTNLVNMALDALFVLGLGWQVRGVAAASVMADYCALA
;
A
#
# COMPACT_ATOMS: atom_id res chain seq x y z
N SER A 1 2.25 15.88 -25.47
CA SER A 1 2.23 15.21 -24.15
C SER A 1 2.15 16.28 -23.08
N GLY A 2 0.94 16.54 -22.55
CA GLY A 2 0.59 17.81 -21.90
C GLY A 2 0.61 17.78 -20.37
N GLY A 3 1.76 17.99 -19.76
CA GLY A 3 1.88 18.28 -18.33
C GLY A 3 3.16 19.05 -18.05
N SER A 4 3.12 20.04 -17.15
CA SER A 4 4.29 20.83 -16.74
C SER A 4 5.41 19.93 -16.20
N PRO A 5 6.69 20.35 -16.28
CA PRO A 5 7.83 19.53 -15.89
C PRO A 5 7.73 19.00 -14.45
N GLU A 6 7.18 19.78 -13.54
CA GLU A 6 6.99 19.37 -12.15
C GLU A 6 5.99 18.20 -12.04
N VAL A 7 4.90 18.22 -12.82
CA VAL A 7 3.88 17.17 -12.80
C VAL A 7 4.44 15.84 -13.31
N GLN A 8 5.29 15.87 -14.35
CA GLN A 8 5.95 14.66 -14.85
C GLN A 8 6.95 14.10 -13.83
N LEU A 9 7.67 14.96 -13.10
CA LEU A 9 8.59 14.52 -12.05
C LEU A 9 7.83 13.79 -10.93
N TYR A 10 6.77 14.40 -10.40
CA TYR A 10 5.97 13.79 -9.33
C TYR A 10 5.25 12.52 -9.79
N ALA A 11 4.72 12.48 -11.01
CA ALA A 11 4.11 11.29 -11.58
C ALA A 11 5.11 10.13 -11.71
N SER A 12 6.35 10.42 -12.14
CA SER A 12 7.40 9.41 -12.26
C SER A 12 7.79 8.80 -10.91
N GLN A 13 7.93 9.62 -9.87
CA GLN A 13 8.24 9.17 -8.52
C GLN A 13 7.10 8.35 -7.92
N TYR A 14 5.86 8.80 -8.12
CA TYR A 14 4.69 8.08 -7.66
C TYR A 14 4.57 6.70 -8.30
N VAL A 15 4.69 6.60 -9.63
CA VAL A 15 4.62 5.31 -10.35
C VAL A 15 5.76 4.38 -9.95
N ALA A 16 6.98 4.90 -9.78
CA ALA A 16 8.15 4.12 -9.37
C ALA A 16 7.95 3.43 -8.02
N VAL A 17 7.20 4.05 -7.09
CA VAL A 17 6.87 3.40 -5.82
C VAL A 17 5.61 2.54 -5.93
N ARG A 18 4.58 2.98 -6.67
CA ARG A 18 3.32 2.24 -6.85
C ARG A 18 3.52 0.88 -7.53
N ILE A 19 4.59 0.70 -8.32
CA ILE A 19 4.86 -0.59 -8.97
C ILE A 19 5.19 -1.69 -7.97
N TRP A 20 5.74 -1.34 -6.80
CA TRP A 20 6.06 -2.29 -5.73
C TRP A 20 4.83 -2.75 -4.94
N SER A 21 3.72 -2.00 -4.99
CA SER A 21 2.42 -2.46 -4.45
C SER A 21 1.74 -3.51 -5.34
N ALA A 22 2.10 -3.62 -6.62
CA ALA A 22 1.49 -4.58 -7.55
C ALA A 22 1.61 -6.07 -7.12
N PRO A 23 2.79 -6.60 -6.73
CA PRO A 23 2.91 -7.98 -6.28
C PRO A 23 2.06 -8.27 -5.03
N ALA A 24 2.06 -7.34 -4.07
CA ALA A 24 1.30 -7.51 -2.84
C ALA A 24 -0.22 -7.44 -3.07
N ALA A 25 -0.68 -6.56 -3.96
CA ALA A 25 -2.08 -6.51 -4.39
C ALA A 25 -2.55 -7.82 -5.05
N LEU A 26 -1.72 -8.43 -5.89
CA LEU A 26 -2.03 -9.71 -6.53
C LEU A 26 -2.16 -10.84 -5.50
N CYS A 27 -1.24 -10.91 -4.54
CA CYS A 27 -1.30 -11.93 -3.50
C CYS A 27 -2.51 -11.72 -2.56
N ASN A 28 -2.85 -10.48 -2.21
CA ASN A 28 -4.05 -10.16 -1.44
C ASN A 28 -5.33 -10.62 -2.18
N LEU A 29 -5.41 -10.40 -3.49
CA LEU A 29 -6.55 -10.88 -4.29
C LEU A 29 -6.68 -12.41 -4.25
N VAL A 30 -5.57 -13.14 -4.32
CA VAL A 30 -5.55 -14.60 -4.24
C VAL A 30 -6.00 -15.10 -2.87
N ILE A 31 -5.46 -14.53 -1.78
CA ILE A 31 -5.81 -14.90 -0.40
C ILE A 31 -7.28 -14.59 -0.11
N MET A 32 -7.75 -13.42 -0.53
CA MET A 32 -9.13 -13.00 -0.32
C MET A 32 -10.12 -13.89 -1.09
N GLY A 33 -9.79 -14.25 -2.34
CA GLY A 33 -10.58 -15.20 -3.13
C GLY A 33 -10.61 -16.61 -2.53
N TRP A 34 -9.48 -17.08 -2.00
CA TRP A 34 -9.39 -18.36 -1.31
C TRP A 34 -10.23 -18.40 -0.02
N LEU A 35 -10.07 -17.40 0.86
CA LEU A 35 -10.79 -17.33 2.14
C LEU A 35 -12.31 -17.17 1.96
N LEU A 36 -12.74 -16.32 1.02
CA LEU A 36 -14.16 -16.19 0.67
C LEU A 36 -14.73 -17.51 0.11
N GLY A 37 -13.94 -18.23 -0.71
CA GLY A 37 -14.30 -19.56 -1.19
C GLY A 37 -14.48 -20.60 -0.08
N MET A 38 -13.77 -20.44 1.04
CA MET A 38 -13.91 -21.27 2.25
C MET A 38 -15.02 -20.80 3.20
N GLN A 39 -15.85 -19.82 2.79
CA GLN A 39 -16.88 -19.17 3.62
C GLN A 39 -16.33 -18.49 4.89
N ASP A 40 -15.01 -18.25 4.96
CA ASP A 40 -14.39 -17.50 6.05
C ASP A 40 -14.27 -16.03 5.67
N ALA A 41 -15.33 -15.27 5.95
CA ALA A 41 -15.36 -13.82 5.76
C ALA A 41 -14.72 -13.03 6.90
N ARG A 42 -14.38 -13.67 8.04
CA ARG A 42 -13.81 -12.98 9.20
C ARG A 42 -12.32 -12.75 9.06
N SER A 43 -11.58 -13.77 8.61
CA SER A 43 -10.13 -13.69 8.41
C SER A 43 -9.69 -12.56 7.46
N PRO A 44 -10.33 -12.36 6.28
CA PRO A 44 -10.03 -11.24 5.39
C PRO A 44 -10.31 -9.87 6.03
N MET A 45 -11.37 -9.77 6.84
CA MET A 45 -11.77 -8.51 7.46
C MET A 45 -10.74 -8.03 8.49
N VAL A 46 -10.24 -8.96 9.33
CA VAL A 46 -9.19 -8.66 10.31
C VAL A 46 -7.90 -8.25 9.62
N MET A 47 -7.52 -8.96 8.56
CA MET A 47 -6.34 -8.64 7.75
C MET A 47 -6.44 -7.24 7.13
N LEU A 48 -7.62 -6.86 6.62
CA LEU A 48 -7.87 -5.53 6.06
C LEU A 48 -7.72 -4.43 7.12
N ILE A 49 -8.26 -4.65 8.32
CA ILE A 49 -8.18 -3.70 9.44
C ILE A 49 -6.73 -3.50 9.88
N LEU A 50 -5.98 -4.60 10.07
CA LEU A 50 -4.57 -4.54 10.46
C LEU A 50 -3.72 -3.83 9.40
N THR A 51 -3.96 -4.13 8.13
CA THR A 51 -3.27 -3.49 7.01
C THR A 51 -3.47 -1.98 7.00
N ASN A 52 -4.72 -1.53 7.18
CA ASN A 52 -5.02 -0.09 7.23
C ASN A 52 -4.41 0.60 8.46
N LEU A 53 -4.39 -0.06 9.61
CA LEU A 53 -3.76 0.46 10.83
C LEU A 53 -2.24 0.60 10.67
N VAL A 54 -1.59 -0.42 10.10
CA VAL A 54 -0.15 -0.38 9.82
C VAL A 54 0.17 0.71 8.80
N ASN A 55 -0.63 0.83 7.74
CA ASN A 55 -0.48 1.89 6.75
C ASN A 55 -0.53 3.27 7.40
N MET A 56 -1.57 3.53 8.20
CA MET A 56 -1.74 4.81 8.91
C MET A 56 -0.59 5.12 9.88
N ALA A 57 -0.11 4.11 10.61
CA ALA A 57 1.01 4.28 11.53
C ALA A 57 2.33 4.59 10.81
N LEU A 58 2.58 3.91 9.69
CA LEU A 58 3.77 4.13 8.86
C LEU A 58 3.70 5.47 8.12
N ASP A 59 2.52 5.90 7.67
CA ASP A 59 2.29 7.24 7.13
C ASP A 59 2.66 8.30 8.16
N ALA A 60 2.16 8.18 9.39
CA ALA A 60 2.51 9.11 10.47
C ALA A 60 4.03 9.09 10.75
N LEU A 61 4.64 7.91 10.81
CA LEU A 61 6.07 7.77 11.09
C LEU A 61 6.96 8.37 9.99
N PHE A 62 6.67 8.06 8.72
CA PHE A 62 7.51 8.47 7.60
C PHE A 62 7.23 9.91 7.15
N VAL A 63 5.99 10.39 7.26
CA VAL A 63 5.62 11.75 6.87
C VAL A 63 5.92 12.74 7.99
N LEU A 64 5.45 12.46 9.22
CA LEU A 64 5.63 13.40 10.34
C LEU A 64 6.96 13.21 11.06
N GLY A 65 7.44 11.98 11.20
CA GLY A 65 8.69 11.67 11.90
C GLY A 65 9.94 11.88 11.04
N LEU A 66 9.96 11.31 9.83
CA LEU A 66 11.12 11.39 8.93
C LEU A 66 11.06 12.55 7.92
N GLY A 67 9.91 13.24 7.81
CA GLY A 67 9.74 14.36 6.88
C GLY A 67 9.77 13.95 5.40
N TRP A 68 9.58 12.67 5.08
CA TRP A 68 9.74 12.13 3.71
C TRP A 68 8.58 12.46 2.77
N GLN A 69 7.58 13.21 3.23
CA GLN A 69 6.41 13.65 2.46
C GLN A 69 5.87 12.53 1.55
N VAL A 70 5.80 12.75 0.24
CA VAL A 70 5.24 11.83 -0.76
C VAL A 70 5.99 10.48 -0.81
N ARG A 71 7.31 10.47 -0.56
CA ARG A 71 8.11 9.24 -0.49
C ARG A 71 7.74 8.39 0.73
N GLY A 72 7.42 9.04 1.84
CA GLY A 72 6.97 8.37 3.06
C GLY A 72 5.65 7.65 2.86
N VAL A 73 4.66 8.33 2.27
CA VAL A 73 3.35 7.74 1.97
C VAL A 73 3.45 6.49 1.08
N ALA A 74 4.33 6.58 0.09
CA ALA A 74 4.49 5.52 -0.88
C ALA A 74 5.21 4.29 -0.28
N ALA A 75 6.19 4.49 0.62
CA ALA A 75 6.84 3.40 1.36
C ALA A 75 5.92 2.74 2.40
N ALA A 76 5.12 3.54 3.10
CA ALA A 76 4.13 3.07 4.07
C ALA A 76 3.08 2.17 3.41
N SER A 77 2.60 2.56 2.22
CA SER A 77 1.65 1.77 1.44
C SER A 77 2.20 0.40 1.03
N VAL A 78 3.44 0.35 0.55
CA VAL A 78 4.09 -0.91 0.17
C VAL A 78 4.26 -1.82 1.39
N MET A 79 4.76 -1.30 2.51
CA MET A 79 4.94 -2.08 3.72
C MET A 79 3.62 -2.60 4.30
N ALA A 80 2.55 -1.79 4.25
CA ALA A 80 1.23 -2.23 4.66
C ALA A 80 0.71 -3.38 3.79
N ASP A 81 0.87 -3.28 2.47
CA ASP A 81 0.49 -4.37 1.57
C ASP A 81 1.26 -5.67 1.86
N TYR A 82 2.53 -5.59 2.30
CA TYR A 82 3.28 -6.76 2.75
C TYR A 82 2.86 -7.29 4.13
N CYS A 83 2.40 -6.42 5.04
CA CYS A 83 1.80 -6.87 6.31
C CYS A 83 0.48 -7.61 6.10
N ALA A 84 -0.23 -7.32 5.00
CA ALA A 84 -1.40 -8.08 4.56
C ALA A 84 -1.04 -9.47 4.00
N LEU A 85 0.24 -9.83 3.92
CA LEU A 85 0.68 -11.16 3.45
C LEU A 85 1.23 -12.06 4.57
N ALA A 86 1.47 -11.49 5.76
CA ALA A 86 1.95 -12.20 6.94
C ALA A 86 0.77 -12.66 7.82
#